data_AF-A0A3N6FDA0-F1
#
_entry.id   AF-A0A3N6FDA0-F1
#
_cell.length_a   1.000
_cell.length_b   1.000
_cell.length_c   1.000
_cell.angle_alpha   90.00
_cell.angle_beta   90.00
_cell.angle_gamma   90.00
#
_symmetry.space_group_name_H-M   'P 1'
#
loop_
_entity.id
_entity.type
_entity.pdbx_description
1 polymer ?
#
loop_
_entity_poly.entity_id
_entity_poly.type
_entity_poly.pdbx_seq_one_letter_code
_entity_poly.pdbx_strand_id
1 'polypeptide(L)'
;MVPHRSKAEPEGIDEDTHWDLLHQCLHDEDLPLDVRAAGSLLLLFGQHLTHVSALTTGHLGVQDSHHTIRLDSTPIRLPQPLATLLTRLVEQQPRRGWSGNTPVTWLFPGSRPGTHRSASSLARALSRHGIPIRPSRATALIQLAEEMPPAVLAPLLGLHVITALQWRRRAATDWTAYLQARQQAIGRPRQNTS
;
A
#
# COMPACT_ATOMS: atom_id res chain seq x y z
N MET A 1 -1.12 23.25 30.63
CA MET A 1 -0.78 21.91 30.12
C MET A 1 -1.93 21.45 29.25
N VAL A 2 -1.80 21.59 27.92
CA VAL A 2 -2.87 21.24 26.97
C VAL A 2 -2.88 19.71 26.81
N PRO A 3 -4.02 19.02 26.96
CA PRO A 3 -4.07 17.58 26.68
C PRO A 3 -3.81 17.37 25.19
N HIS A 4 -2.76 16.63 24.87
CA HIS A 4 -2.54 16.12 23.52
C HIS A 4 -3.68 15.13 23.24
N ARG A 5 -4.70 15.56 22.49
CA ARG A 5 -5.76 14.67 22.02
C ARG A 5 -5.08 13.65 21.11
N SER A 6 -4.82 12.46 21.64
CA SER A 6 -4.37 11.31 20.87
C SER A 6 -5.31 11.18 19.67
N LYS A 7 -4.80 11.45 18.47
CA LYS A 7 -5.57 11.30 17.24
C LYS A 7 -6.01 9.84 17.19
N ALA A 8 -7.32 9.59 17.17
CA ALA A 8 -7.85 8.24 17.02
C ALA A 8 -7.15 7.60 15.82
N GLU A 9 -6.35 6.57 16.10
CA GLU A 9 -5.59 5.86 15.09
C GLU A 9 -6.59 5.06 14.26
N PRO A 10 -6.58 5.19 12.92
CA PRO A 10 -7.66 4.69 12.08
C PRO A 10 -7.85 3.20 12.28
N GLU A 11 -9.10 2.78 12.49
CA GLU A 11 -9.46 1.38 12.40
C GLU A 11 -9.25 0.91 10.95
N GLY A 12 -8.67 -0.28 10.81
CA GLY A 12 -8.49 -0.91 9.50
C GLY A 12 -9.84 -1.20 8.86
N ILE A 13 -9.84 -1.37 7.55
CA ILE A 13 -10.96 -2.05 6.87
C ILE A 13 -10.89 -3.55 7.14
N ASP A 14 -12.01 -4.23 6.99
CA ASP A 14 -12.06 -5.69 7.04
C ASP A 14 -11.15 -6.32 5.98
N GLU A 15 -10.66 -7.51 6.29
CA GLU A 15 -9.70 -8.24 5.45
C GLU A 15 -10.27 -8.56 4.07
N ASP A 16 -11.54 -8.98 3.99
CA ASP A 16 -12.20 -9.31 2.73
C ASP A 16 -12.27 -8.07 1.81
N THR A 17 -12.72 -6.93 2.34
CA THR A 17 -12.74 -5.66 1.60
C THR A 17 -11.33 -5.21 1.20
N HIS A 18 -10.32 -5.44 2.05
CA HIS A 18 -8.93 -5.15 1.69
C HIS A 18 -8.47 -5.97 0.49
N TRP A 19 -8.75 -7.28 0.50
CA TRP A 19 -8.42 -8.19 -0.60
C TRP A 19 -9.21 -7.86 -1.88
N ASP A 20 -10.48 -7.51 -1.77
CA ASP A 20 -11.31 -7.10 -2.91
C ASP A 20 -10.76 -5.84 -3.58
N LEU A 21 -10.42 -4.82 -2.78
CA LEU A 21 -9.82 -3.58 -3.30
C LEU A 21 -8.45 -3.83 -3.94
N LEU A 22 -7.64 -4.73 -3.37
CA LEU A 22 -6.35 -5.10 -3.93
C LEU A 22 -6.53 -5.84 -5.25
N HIS A 23 -7.42 -6.83 -5.31
CA HIS A 23 -7.75 -7.56 -6.51
C HIS A 23 -8.26 -6.62 -7.61
N GLN A 24 -9.14 -5.67 -7.26
CA GLN A 24 -9.61 -4.64 -8.16
C GLN A 24 -8.43 -3.80 -8.70
N CYS A 25 -7.55 -3.31 -7.83
CA CYS A 25 -6.40 -2.53 -8.25
C CYS A 25 -5.46 -3.31 -9.19
N LEU A 26 -5.23 -4.60 -8.94
CA LEU A 26 -4.36 -5.43 -9.77
C LEU A 26 -4.98 -5.76 -11.13
N HIS A 27 -6.30 -6.00 -11.20
CA HIS A 27 -6.91 -6.65 -12.36
C HIS A 27 -7.97 -5.83 -13.11
N ASP A 28 -8.66 -4.90 -12.46
CA ASP A 28 -9.74 -4.12 -13.06
C ASP A 28 -9.19 -3.06 -14.04
N GLU A 29 -9.45 -3.22 -15.34
CA GLU A 29 -8.97 -2.31 -16.38
C GLU A 29 -9.81 -1.02 -16.51
N ASP A 30 -10.98 -0.96 -15.88
CA ASP A 30 -11.81 0.25 -15.87
C ASP A 30 -11.24 1.30 -14.90
N LEU A 31 -10.39 0.89 -13.96
CA LEU A 31 -9.66 1.81 -13.10
C LEU A 31 -8.48 2.46 -13.86
N PRO A 32 -8.26 3.76 -13.69
CA PRO A 32 -7.09 4.44 -14.21
C PRO A 32 -5.78 3.75 -13.77
N LEU A 33 -4.83 3.60 -14.68
CA LEU A 33 -3.58 2.86 -14.43
C LEU A 33 -2.78 3.41 -13.24
N ASP A 34 -2.77 4.72 -13.06
CA ASP A 34 -2.14 5.40 -11.92
C ASP A 34 -2.83 5.09 -10.59
N VAL A 35 -4.16 4.99 -10.58
CA VAL A 35 -4.97 4.57 -9.42
C VAL A 35 -4.68 3.12 -9.08
N ARG A 36 -4.67 2.23 -10.08
CA ARG A 36 -4.34 0.80 -9.93
C ARG A 36 -2.97 0.58 -9.31
N ALA A 37 -1.93 1.21 -9.88
CA ALA A 37 -0.57 1.07 -9.40
C ALA A 37 -0.39 1.65 -7.98
N ALA A 38 -0.88 2.87 -7.74
CA ALA A 38 -0.77 3.50 -6.43
C ALA A 38 -1.60 2.79 -5.35
N GLY A 39 -2.79 2.34 -5.70
CA GLY A 39 -3.67 1.55 -4.84
C GLY A 39 -3.02 0.23 -4.46
N SER A 40 -2.43 -0.48 -5.42
CA SER A 40 -1.70 -1.72 -5.16
C SER A 40 -0.50 -1.51 -4.23
N LEU A 41 0.30 -0.45 -4.43
CA LEU A 41 1.43 -0.14 -3.55
C LEU A 41 0.98 0.22 -2.13
N LEU A 42 -0.16 0.91 -2.00
CA LEU A 42 -0.77 1.22 -0.72
C LEU A 42 -1.32 -0.03 -0.02
N LEU A 43 -2.02 -0.89 -0.74
CA LEU A 43 -2.72 -2.06 -0.20
C LEU A 43 -1.73 -3.19 0.12
N LEU A 44 -0.77 -3.48 -0.75
CA LEU A 44 0.22 -4.54 -0.50
C LEU A 44 1.28 -4.16 0.52
N PHE A 45 1.82 -2.95 0.41
CA PHE A 45 2.99 -2.56 1.19
C PHE A 45 2.65 -1.56 2.29
N GLY A 46 1.40 -1.13 2.41
CA GLY A 46 1.05 -0.06 3.32
C GLY A 46 1.91 1.17 3.06
N GLN A 47 2.19 1.54 1.80
CA GLN A 47 3.09 2.66 1.50
C GLN A 47 2.41 4.03 1.61
N HIS A 48 3.17 5.03 2.06
CA HIS A 48 2.63 6.38 2.19
C HIS A 48 2.51 6.99 0.79
N LEU A 49 1.38 7.65 0.50
CA LEU A 49 1.19 8.26 -0.83
C LEU A 49 2.21 9.35 -1.15
N THR A 50 2.84 9.97 -0.14
CA THR A 50 3.99 10.85 -0.32
C THR A 50 5.16 10.11 -0.95
N HIS A 51 5.51 8.93 -0.43
CA HIS A 51 6.58 8.09 -0.96
C HIS A 51 6.20 7.49 -2.31
N VAL A 52 4.97 6.95 -2.45
CA VAL A 52 4.45 6.42 -3.72
C VAL A 52 4.55 7.49 -4.81
N SER A 53 4.11 8.71 -4.53
CA SER A 53 4.13 9.80 -5.50
C SER A 53 5.54 10.19 -5.94
N ALA A 54 6.53 10.05 -5.05
CA ALA A 54 7.93 10.37 -5.33
C ALA A 54 8.72 9.21 -5.96
N LEU A 55 8.07 8.09 -6.30
CA LEU A 55 8.77 7.00 -6.98
C LEU A 55 9.20 7.41 -8.39
N THR A 56 10.34 6.88 -8.81
CA THR A 56 10.96 7.14 -10.12
C THR A 56 11.18 5.83 -10.84
N THR A 57 11.40 5.89 -12.15
CA THR A 57 11.74 4.70 -12.95
C THR A 57 13.02 4.01 -12.44
N GLY A 58 13.95 4.77 -11.87
CA GLY A 58 15.15 4.23 -11.22
C GLY A 58 14.93 3.53 -9.88
N HIS A 59 13.71 3.56 -9.33
CA HIS A 59 13.33 2.68 -8.22
C HIS A 59 12.91 1.28 -8.68
N LEU A 60 12.61 1.12 -9.97
CA LEU A 60 12.30 -0.18 -10.56
C LEU A 60 13.59 -0.85 -11.02
N GLY A 61 13.62 -2.17 -10.88
CA GLY A 61 14.76 -2.98 -11.31
C GLY A 61 14.33 -4.39 -11.70
N VAL A 62 15.32 -5.16 -12.13
CA VAL A 62 15.20 -6.60 -12.35
C VAL A 62 16.37 -7.26 -11.65
N GLN A 63 16.09 -8.24 -10.79
CA GLN A 63 17.09 -9.01 -10.08
C GLN A 63 16.71 -10.50 -10.14
N ASP A 64 17.66 -11.34 -10.57
CA ASP A 64 17.47 -12.79 -10.72
C ASP A 64 16.23 -13.14 -11.57
N SER A 65 15.98 -12.38 -12.64
CA SER A 65 14.78 -12.50 -13.49
C SER A 65 13.43 -12.12 -12.84
N HIS A 66 13.44 -11.52 -11.64
CA HIS A 66 12.25 -10.97 -11.01
C HIS A 66 12.26 -9.45 -11.04
N HIS A 67 11.10 -8.84 -11.29
CA HIS A 67 10.92 -7.41 -11.14
C HIS A 67 11.02 -7.01 -9.67
N THR A 68 11.74 -5.93 -9.40
CA THR A 68 11.91 -5.39 -8.07
C THR A 68 11.51 -3.92 -8.03
N ILE A 69 11.06 -3.49 -6.85
CA ILE A 69 10.91 -2.09 -6.50
C ILE A 69 11.74 -1.80 -5.26
N ARG A 70 12.49 -0.71 -5.28
CA ARG A 70 13.12 -0.18 -4.08
C ARG A 70 12.14 0.73 -3.36
N LEU A 71 11.69 0.30 -2.18
CA LEU A 71 10.96 1.14 -1.24
C LEU A 71 11.94 1.59 -0.16
N ASP A 72 12.11 2.90 -0.01
CA ASP A 72 13.18 3.50 0.78
C ASP A 72 14.57 2.92 0.40
N SER A 73 15.21 2.15 1.27
CA SER A 73 16.50 1.50 1.00
C SER A 73 16.41 0.01 0.69
N THR A 74 15.20 -0.57 0.70
CA THR A 74 15.01 -2.02 0.63
C THR A 74 14.47 -2.44 -0.74
N PRO A 75 15.18 -3.29 -1.50
CA PRO A 75 14.64 -3.89 -2.72
C PRO A 75 13.63 -4.99 -2.37
N ILE A 76 12.45 -4.93 -2.98
CA ILE A 76 11.35 -5.86 -2.75
C ILE A 76 10.97 -6.50 -4.08
N ARG A 77 10.82 -7.83 -4.10
CA ARG A 77 10.31 -8.55 -5.28
C ARG A 77 8.84 -8.21 -5.48
N LEU A 78 8.50 -7.80 -6.70
CA LEU A 78 7.13 -7.45 -7.05
C LEU A 78 6.34 -8.71 -7.43
N PRO A 79 5.08 -8.83 -6.97
CA PRO A 79 4.12 -9.72 -7.61
C PRO A 79 3.99 -9.37 -9.09
N GLN A 80 3.88 -10.39 -9.95
CA GLN A 80 3.84 -10.20 -11.39
C GLN A 80 2.75 -9.21 -11.86
N PRO A 81 1.51 -9.22 -11.34
CA PRO A 81 0.49 -8.27 -11.77
C PRO A 81 0.89 -6.82 -11.50
N LEU A 82 1.49 -6.54 -10.33
CA LEU A 82 1.97 -5.20 -10.00
C LEU A 82 3.17 -4.80 -10.87
N ALA A 83 4.09 -5.73 -11.15
CA ALA A 83 5.20 -5.47 -12.07
C ALA A 83 4.69 -5.05 -13.46
N THR A 84 3.66 -5.71 -13.98
CA THR A 84 3.03 -5.34 -15.25
C THR A 84 2.41 -3.93 -15.19
N LEU A 85 1.72 -3.56 -14.11
CA LEU A 85 1.16 -2.21 -13.95
C LEU A 85 2.24 -1.13 -13.96
N LEU A 86 3.32 -1.34 -13.22
CA LEU A 86 4.42 -0.39 -13.13
C LEU A 86 5.17 -0.27 -14.45
N THR A 87 5.39 -1.38 -15.16
CA THR A 87 5.98 -1.36 -16.51
C THR A 87 5.10 -0.58 -17.50
N ARG A 88 3.77 -0.82 -17.50
CA ARG A 88 2.83 -0.05 -18.32
C ARG A 88 2.88 1.45 -18.01
N LEU A 89 3.03 1.83 -16.74
CA LEU A 89 3.19 3.25 -16.36
C LEU A 89 4.44 3.86 -16.99
N VAL A 90 5.55 3.13 -17.05
CA VAL A 90 6.77 3.59 -17.70
C VAL A 90 6.58 3.70 -19.22
N GLU A 91 5.92 2.72 -19.83
CA GLU A 91 5.70 2.68 -21.29
C GLU A 91 4.76 3.78 -21.80
N GLN A 92 3.75 4.15 -21.01
CA GLN A 92 2.80 5.22 -21.36
C GLN A 92 3.39 6.62 -21.23
N GLN A 93 4.58 6.76 -20.64
CA GLN A 93 5.22 8.07 -20.51
C GLN A 93 5.81 8.52 -21.85
N PRO A 94 5.60 9.78 -22.26
CA PRO A 94 6.21 10.32 -23.46
C PRO A 94 7.72 10.10 -23.41
N ARG A 95 8.27 9.39 -24.40
CA ARG A 95 9.72 9.20 -24.56
C ARG A 95 10.36 10.57 -24.73
N ARG A 96 10.93 11.13 -23.66
CA ARG A 96 11.62 12.42 -23.75
C ARG A 96 12.86 12.25 -24.61
N GLY A 97 12.98 13.11 -25.61
CA GLY A 97 14.06 13.07 -26.60
C GLY A 97 15.44 13.01 -25.96
N TRP A 98 16.33 12.29 -26.64
CA TRP A 98 17.74 12.09 -26.33
C TRP A 98 18.46 13.43 -26.14
N SER A 99 18.54 13.92 -24.92
CA SER A 99 19.45 14.98 -24.51
C SER A 99 20.23 14.47 -23.30
N GLY A 100 21.56 14.59 -23.37
CA GLY A 100 22.56 13.89 -22.55
C GLY A 100 22.61 14.21 -21.05
N ASN A 101 21.49 14.55 -20.43
CA ASN A 101 21.31 14.63 -18.99
C ASN A 101 19.96 13.99 -18.67
N THR A 102 19.90 12.67 -18.43
CA THR A 102 18.63 11.96 -18.26
C THR A 102 17.90 12.54 -17.04
N PRO A 103 16.83 13.34 -17.22
CA PRO A 103 16.16 13.92 -16.07
C PRO A 103 15.44 12.80 -15.32
N VAL A 104 15.41 12.89 -13.99
CA VAL A 104 14.64 11.98 -13.13
C VAL A 104 13.24 11.83 -13.70
N THR A 105 12.87 10.59 -14.02
CA THR A 105 11.56 10.25 -14.58
C THR A 105 10.70 9.67 -13.48
N TRP A 106 9.69 10.43 -13.07
CA TRP A 106 8.74 10.05 -12.02
C TRP A 106 7.79 8.96 -12.53
N LEU A 107 7.50 7.93 -11.74
CA LEU A 107 6.48 6.93 -12.09
C LEU A 107 5.08 7.54 -12.13
N PHE A 108 4.83 8.52 -11.26
CA PHE A 108 3.59 9.28 -11.21
C PHE A 108 3.89 10.75 -11.59
N PRO A 109 3.88 11.10 -12.89
CA PRO A 109 4.23 12.45 -13.33
C PRO A 109 3.18 13.49 -12.89
N GLY A 110 3.65 14.67 -12.52
CA GLY A 110 2.81 15.83 -12.21
C GLY A 110 2.44 16.64 -13.45
N SER A 111 1.58 17.65 -13.28
CA SER A 111 1.20 18.55 -14.37
C SER A 111 2.30 19.51 -14.81
N ARG A 112 3.31 19.74 -13.96
CA ARG A 112 4.47 20.59 -14.28
C ARG A 112 5.67 19.72 -14.69
N PRO A 113 6.43 20.11 -15.73
CA PRO A 113 7.65 19.41 -16.11
C PRO A 113 8.60 19.21 -14.94
N GLY A 114 9.17 18.00 -14.82
CA GLY A 114 10.13 17.66 -13.76
C GLY A 114 9.52 17.47 -12.37
N THR A 115 8.20 17.61 -12.20
CA THR A 115 7.53 17.36 -10.91
C THR A 115 6.81 16.02 -10.92
N HIS A 116 6.71 15.40 -9.74
CA HIS A 116 5.82 14.28 -9.54
C HIS A 116 4.40 14.76 -9.22
N ARG A 117 3.43 13.87 -9.36
CA ARG A 117 2.05 14.11 -8.93
C ARG A 117 2.05 14.37 -7.43
N SER A 118 1.24 15.31 -6.95
CA SER A 118 1.14 15.52 -5.50
C SER A 118 0.42 14.36 -4.82
N ALA A 119 0.87 14.01 -3.60
CA ALA A 119 0.22 13.00 -2.77
C ALA A 119 -1.28 13.29 -2.56
N SER A 120 -1.66 14.56 -2.40
CA SER A 120 -3.07 14.98 -2.25
C SER A 120 -3.89 14.79 -3.53
N SER A 121 -3.28 14.90 -4.72
CA SER A 121 -3.94 14.59 -5.99
C SER A 121 -4.15 13.09 -6.15
N LEU A 122 -3.12 12.31 -5.81
CA LEU A 122 -3.19 10.84 -5.83
C LEU A 122 -4.22 10.32 -4.82
N ALA A 123 -4.24 10.88 -3.62
CA ALA A 123 -5.23 10.60 -2.58
C ALA A 123 -6.65 10.84 -3.08
N ARG A 124 -6.92 12.01 -3.66
CA ARG A 124 -8.25 12.31 -4.23
C ARG A 124 -8.63 11.36 -5.35
N ALA A 125 -7.68 10.90 -6.16
CA ALA A 125 -7.98 9.91 -7.18
C ALA A 125 -8.38 8.58 -6.57
N LEU A 126 -7.58 8.03 -5.64
CA LEU A 126 -7.91 6.79 -4.93
C LEU A 126 -9.27 6.85 -4.23
N SER A 127 -9.55 7.94 -3.51
CA SER A 127 -10.83 8.09 -2.80
C SER A 127 -12.04 8.20 -3.74
N ARG A 128 -11.89 8.78 -4.94
CA ARG A 128 -12.97 8.80 -5.95
C ARG A 128 -13.30 7.41 -6.48
N HIS A 129 -12.35 6.47 -6.44
CA HIS A 129 -12.54 5.07 -6.81
C HIS A 129 -12.80 4.18 -5.59
N GLY A 130 -13.26 4.77 -4.47
CA GLY A 130 -13.69 4.00 -3.30
C GLY A 130 -12.57 3.43 -2.43
N ILE A 131 -11.30 3.80 -2.64
CA ILE A 131 -10.17 3.27 -1.87
C ILE A 131 -9.90 4.15 -0.63
N PRO A 132 -10.19 3.67 0.60
CA PRO A 132 -10.05 4.45 1.82
C PRO A 132 -8.59 4.43 2.33
N ILE A 133 -7.83 5.47 2.00
CA ILE A 133 -6.36 5.46 2.15
C ILE A 133 -5.85 5.09 3.55
N ARG A 134 -6.40 5.72 4.61
CA ARG A 134 -5.93 5.51 5.98
C ARG A 134 -6.30 4.12 6.52
N PRO A 135 -7.57 3.68 6.43
CA PRO A 135 -7.95 2.31 6.78
C PRO A 135 -7.20 1.26 5.96
N SER A 136 -7.08 1.42 4.63
CA SER A 136 -6.34 0.50 3.76
C SER A 136 -4.88 0.35 4.18
N ARG A 137 -4.21 1.48 4.48
CA ARG A 137 -2.84 1.46 5.00
C ARG A 137 -2.75 0.73 6.34
N ALA A 138 -3.68 1.00 7.25
CA ALA A 138 -3.68 0.37 8.56
C ALA A 138 -3.81 -1.15 8.44
N THR A 139 -4.76 -1.64 7.63
CA THR A 139 -4.95 -3.08 7.37
C THR A 139 -3.69 -3.70 6.74
N ALA A 140 -3.09 -3.06 5.73
CA ALA A 140 -1.84 -3.54 5.12
C ALA A 140 -0.70 -3.70 6.14
N LEU A 141 -0.53 -2.70 7.03
CA LEU A 141 0.52 -2.72 8.04
C LEU A 141 0.24 -3.75 9.14
N ILE A 142 -1.02 -4.01 9.48
CA ILE A 142 -1.42 -5.08 10.39
C ILE A 142 -1.02 -6.43 9.79
N GLN A 143 -1.46 -6.73 8.56
CA GLN A 143 -1.15 -7.98 7.86
C GLN A 143 0.36 -8.20 7.72
N LEU A 144 1.11 -7.19 7.25
CA LEU A 144 2.57 -7.29 7.18
C LEU A 144 3.19 -7.50 8.56
N ALA A 145 2.69 -6.81 9.59
CA ALA A 145 3.21 -6.99 10.93
C ALA A 145 2.86 -8.35 11.53
N GLU A 146 1.90 -9.12 11.00
CA GLU A 146 1.66 -10.53 11.39
C GLU A 146 2.73 -11.47 10.80
N GLU A 147 3.11 -11.22 9.56
CA GLU A 147 4.03 -12.08 8.80
C GLU A 147 5.50 -11.84 9.14
N MET A 148 5.89 -10.61 9.49
CA MET A 148 7.31 -10.27 9.71
C MET A 148 7.61 -9.54 11.03
N PRO A 149 8.80 -9.76 11.63
CA PRO A 149 9.22 -9.05 12.83
C PRO A 149 9.37 -7.53 12.59
N PRO A 150 9.16 -6.69 13.62
CA PRO A 150 9.32 -5.22 13.52
C PRO A 150 10.68 -4.75 12.96
N ALA A 151 11.75 -5.50 13.24
CA ALA A 151 13.11 -5.18 12.76
C ALA A 151 13.28 -5.34 11.24
N VAL A 152 12.45 -6.16 10.59
CA VAL A 152 12.41 -6.31 9.13
C VAL A 152 11.43 -5.31 8.52
N LEU A 153 10.25 -5.16 9.13
CA LEU A 153 9.19 -4.27 8.65
C LEU A 153 9.61 -2.79 8.63
N ALA A 154 10.32 -2.34 9.68
CA ALA A 154 10.73 -0.95 9.84
C ALA A 154 11.59 -0.42 8.68
N PRO A 155 12.74 -1.02 8.35
CA PRO A 155 13.56 -0.58 7.22
C PRO A 155 12.90 -0.84 5.85
N LEU A 156 12.01 -1.83 5.73
CA LEU A 156 11.30 -2.14 4.48
C LEU A 156 10.33 -1.02 4.09
N LEU A 157 9.68 -0.40 5.07
CA LEU A 157 8.64 0.62 4.87
C LEU A 157 9.06 2.03 5.31
N GLY A 158 10.33 2.24 5.64
CA GLY A 158 10.85 3.53 6.11
C GLY A 158 10.21 3.97 7.43
N LEU A 159 9.77 3.02 8.26
CA LEU A 159 9.14 3.29 9.55
C LEU A 159 10.19 3.38 10.66
N HIS A 160 9.90 4.18 11.67
CA HIS A 160 10.62 4.07 12.93
C HIS A 160 10.31 2.72 13.60
N VAL A 161 11.31 2.09 14.22
CA VAL A 161 11.16 0.75 14.84
C VAL A 161 10.02 0.70 15.87
N ILE A 162 9.80 1.78 16.61
CA ILE A 162 8.69 1.89 17.58
C ILE A 162 7.32 1.85 16.87
N THR A 163 7.20 2.47 15.70
CA THR A 163 5.98 2.44 14.89
C THR A 163 5.73 1.02 14.36
N ALA A 164 6.76 0.32 13.88
CA ALA A 164 6.63 -1.09 13.47
C ALA A 164 6.22 -2.00 14.66
N LEU A 165 6.73 -1.74 15.87
CA LEU A 165 6.34 -2.45 17.09
C LEU A 165 4.89 -2.17 17.50
N GLN A 166 4.37 -0.97 17.24
CA GLN A 166 2.95 -0.65 17.45
C GLN A 166 2.06 -1.47 16.52
N TRP A 167 2.40 -1.56 15.23
CA TRP A 167 1.67 -2.40 14.27
C TRP A 167 1.70 -3.89 14.65
N ARG A 168 2.84 -4.41 15.13
CA ARG A 168 2.93 -5.79 15.64
C ARG A 168 2.05 -6.05 16.86
N ARG A 169 1.97 -5.10 17.79
CA ARG A 169 1.07 -5.21 18.94
C ARG A 169 -0.39 -5.19 18.51
N ARG A 170 -0.72 -4.37 17.50
CA ARG A 170 -2.07 -4.30 16.94
C ARG A 170 -2.47 -5.61 16.27
N ALA A 171 -1.63 -6.13 15.37
CA ALA A 171 -1.76 -7.46 14.78
C ALA A 171 -2.04 -8.57 15.82
N ALA A 172 -1.26 -8.61 16.90
CA ALA A 172 -1.50 -9.60 17.97
C ALA A 172 -2.84 -9.42 18.69
N THR A 173 -3.32 -8.18 18.83
CA THR A 173 -4.59 -7.85 19.49
C THR A 173 -5.78 -8.16 18.58
N ASP A 174 -5.68 -7.80 17.30
CA ASP A 174 -6.70 -8.07 16.29
C ASP A 174 -6.84 -9.59 16.05
N TRP A 175 -5.74 -10.36 16.09
CA TRP A 175 -5.78 -11.83 16.08
C TRP A 175 -6.56 -12.41 17.27
N THR A 176 -6.36 -11.87 18.48
CA THR A 176 -7.12 -12.31 19.66
C THR A 176 -8.61 -11.93 19.59
N ALA A 177 -8.93 -10.75 19.05
CA ALA A 177 -10.31 -10.33 18.80
C ALA A 177 -10.97 -11.20 17.72
N TYR A 178 -10.24 -11.55 16.66
CA TYR A 178 -10.68 -12.48 15.62
C TYR A 178 -10.96 -13.89 16.18
N LEU A 179 -10.06 -14.45 17.00
CA LEU A 179 -10.29 -15.74 17.66
C LEU A 179 -11.52 -15.71 18.57
N GLN A 180 -11.74 -14.60 19.29
CA GLN A 180 -12.94 -14.42 20.12
C GLN A 180 -14.22 -14.29 19.29
N ALA A 181 -14.21 -13.50 18.21
CA ALA A 181 -15.34 -13.38 17.29
C ALA A 181 -15.67 -14.72 16.60
N ARG A 182 -14.64 -15.48 16.20
CA ARG A 182 -14.78 -16.82 15.63
C ARG A 182 -15.30 -17.83 16.66
N GLN A 183 -14.87 -17.77 17.91
CA GLN A 183 -15.43 -18.59 19.00
C GLN A 183 -16.89 -18.25 19.28
N GLN A 184 -17.28 -16.97 19.24
CA GLN A 184 -18.67 -16.53 19.40
C GLN A 184 -19.56 -16.97 18.22
N ALA A 185 -19.02 -16.97 17.00
CA ALA A 185 -19.73 -17.45 15.82
C ALA A 185 -19.95 -18.97 15.84
N ILE A 186 -19.00 -19.74 16.39
CA ILE A 186 -19.10 -21.20 16.53
C ILE A 186 -19.98 -21.59 17.74
N GLY A 187 -20.07 -20.74 18.76
CA GLY A 187 -20.79 -20.99 20.01
C GLY A 187 -22.29 -20.69 20.02
N ARG A 188 -22.93 -20.40 18.87
CA ARG A 188 -24.39 -20.17 18.80
C ARG A 188 -25.11 -21.49 18.49
N PRO A 189 -25.65 -22.23 19.49
CA PRO A 189 -26.47 -23.40 19.20
C PRO A 189 -27.73 -22.96 18.46
N ARG A 190 -28.04 -23.63 17.34
CA ARG A 190 -29.34 -23.52 16.66
C ARG A 190 -30.41 -23.97 17.64
N GLN A 191 -31.09 -23.02 18.27
CA GLN A 191 -32.30 -23.30 19.02
C GLN A 191 -33.38 -23.67 18.00
N ASN A 192 -33.56 -24.97 17.77
CA ASN A 192 -34.70 -25.50 17.04
C ASN A 192 -35.95 -25.29 17.90
N THR A 193 -36.77 -24.32 17.52
CA THR A 193 -38.14 -24.20 18.00
C THR A 193 -38.95 -25.36 17.40
N SER A 194 -39.44 -26.25 18.25
CA SER A 194 -40.47 -27.25 17.93
C SER A 194 -41.86 -26.64 17.97
#